data_AF-A0A1W9L375-F1
#
_entry.id   AF-A0A1W9L375-F1
#
_cell.length_a   1.000
_cell.length_b   1.000
_cell.length_c   1.000
_cell.angle_alpha   90.00
_cell.angle_beta   90.00
_cell.angle_gamma   90.00
#
_symmetry.space_group_name_H-M   'P 1'
#
loop_
_entity.id
_entity.type
_entity.pdbx_description
1 polymer ?
#
loop_
_entity_poly.entity_id
_entity_poly.type
_entity_poly.pdbx_seq_one_letter_code
_entity_poly.pdbx_strand_id
1 'polypeptide(L)'
;MQITYVELSRIITIIASFILTYGLYDQVWKMFRTKSANDFTPSIVFAIALNEMAWLNYGVSITEWPIVLISTLNLPAGLLACYGFYLYSEKSP
;
A
#
# COMPACT_ATOMS: atom_id res chain seq x y z
N MET A 1 -20.16 -28.50 -0.17
CA MET A 1 -19.76 -27.36 0.68
C MET A 1 -20.14 -26.10 -0.07
N GLN A 2 -21.11 -25.33 0.44
CA GLN A 2 -21.60 -24.11 -0.21
C GLN A 2 -20.78 -22.93 0.31
N ILE A 3 -20.14 -22.18 -0.59
CA ILE A 3 -19.37 -20.98 -0.24
C ILE A 3 -20.34 -19.90 0.22
N THR A 4 -20.10 -19.34 1.40
CA THR A 4 -20.89 -18.23 1.93
C THR A 4 -20.48 -16.91 1.26
N TYR A 5 -21.36 -15.90 1.27
CA TYR A 5 -21.04 -14.58 0.72
C TYR A 5 -19.79 -13.96 1.36
N VAL A 6 -19.61 -14.15 2.68
CA VAL A 6 -18.44 -13.65 3.43
C VAL A 6 -17.15 -14.29 2.95
N GLU A 7 -17.14 -15.60 2.71
CA GLU A 7 -15.96 -16.31 2.19
C GLU A 7 -15.63 -15.84 0.77
N LEU A 8 -16.64 -15.66 -0.09
CA LEU A 8 -16.46 -15.12 -1.44
C LEU A 8 -15.87 -13.71 -1.40
N SER A 9 -16.42 -12.82 -0.56
CA SER A 9 -15.90 -11.47 -0.36
C SER A 9 -14.44 -11.50 0.10
N ARG A 10 -14.07 -12.37 1.05
CA ARG A 10 -12.68 -12.52 1.51
C ARG A 10 -11.74 -12.91 0.37
N ILE A 11 -12.13 -13.87 -0.46
CA ILE A 11 -11.30 -14.31 -1.60
C ILE A 11 -11.09 -13.16 -2.59
N ILE A 12 -12.17 -12.48 -2.98
CA ILE A 12 -12.11 -11.35 -3.92
C ILE A 12 -11.24 -10.22 -3.36
N THR A 13 -11.45 -9.85 -2.10
CA THR A 13 -10.67 -8.81 -1.42
C THR A 13 -9.20 -9.17 -1.37
N ILE A 14 -8.84 -10.40 -1.00
CA ILE A 14 -7.44 -10.84 -0.96
C ILE A 14 -6.78 -10.74 -2.35
N ILE A 15 -7.46 -11.21 -3.41
CA ILE A 15 -6.93 -11.13 -4.77
C ILE A 15 -6.73 -9.67 -5.19
N ALA A 16 -7.74 -8.83 -4.98
CA ALA A 16 -7.65 -7.40 -5.29
C ALA A 16 -6.52 -6.72 -4.50
N SER A 17 -6.39 -7.05 -3.21
CA SER A 17 -5.32 -6.54 -2.35
C SER A 17 -3.94 -6.94 -2.87
N PHE A 18 -3.71 -8.19 -3.28
CA PHE A 18 -2.42 -8.61 -3.86
C PHE A 18 -2.06 -7.85 -5.13
N ILE A 19 -3.03 -7.59 -6.02
CA ILE A 19 -2.82 -6.80 -7.24
C ILE A 19 -2.45 -5.36 -6.88
N LEU A 20 -3.14 -4.76 -5.90
CA LEU A 20 -2.83 -3.42 -5.40
C LEU A 20 -1.44 -3.36 -4.76
N THR A 21 -1.10 -4.34 -3.92
CA THR A 21 0.24 -4.46 -3.32
C THR A 21 1.29 -4.50 -4.43
N TYR A 22 1.14 -5.38 -5.42
CA TYR A 22 2.07 -5.45 -6.55
C TYR A 22 2.20 -4.11 -7.28
N GLY A 23 1.07 -3.46 -7.60
CA GLY A 23 1.06 -2.15 -8.25
C GLY A 23 1.78 -1.06 -7.42
N LEU A 24 1.63 -1.08 -6.10
CA LEU A 24 2.34 -0.16 -5.21
C LEU A 24 3.85 -0.38 -5.26
N TYR A 25 4.29 -1.64 -5.19
CA TYR A 25 5.72 -1.98 -5.31
C TYR A 25 6.28 -1.65 -6.70
N ASP A 26 5.52 -1.84 -7.78
CA ASP A 26 5.94 -1.48 -9.14
C ASP A 26 6.13 0.05 -9.28
N GLN A 27 5.23 0.85 -8.71
CA GLN A 27 5.37 2.31 -8.70
C GLN A 27 6.59 2.77 -7.89
N VAL A 28 6.80 2.19 -6.71
CA VAL A 28 8.01 2.42 -5.91
C VAL A 28 9.25 2.05 -6.73
N TRP A 29 9.28 0.88 -7.34
CA TRP A 29 10.39 0.44 -8.19
C TRP A 29 10.65 1.41 -9.35
N LYS A 30 9.61 1.83 -10.07
CA LYS A 30 9.71 2.83 -11.14
C LYS A 30 10.32 4.13 -10.63
N MET A 31 9.90 4.62 -9.47
CA MET A 31 10.44 5.84 -8.84
C MET A 31 11.95 5.69 -8.57
N PHE A 32 12.39 4.58 -7.96
CA PHE A 32 13.81 4.33 -7.69
C PHE A 32 14.65 4.07 -8.95
N ARG A 33 14.05 3.51 -10.00
CA ARG A 33 14.71 3.25 -11.29
C ARG A 33 14.88 4.53 -12.12
N THR A 34 13.85 5.36 -12.18
CA THR A 34 13.83 6.61 -12.96
C THR A 34 14.43 7.79 -12.21
N LYS A 35 14.65 7.66 -10.89
CA LYS A 35 15.16 8.72 -10.02
C LYS A 35 14.28 9.98 -10.05
N SER A 36 12.97 9.80 -10.25
CA SER A 36 11.99 10.89 -10.27
C SER A 36 10.75 10.51 -9.49
N ALA A 37 10.23 11.45 -8.71
CA ALA A 37 8.95 11.33 -8.01
C ALA A 37 7.89 12.33 -8.53
N ASN A 38 8.11 12.92 -9.71
CA ASN A 38 7.28 14.00 -10.26
C ASN A 38 5.84 13.55 -10.60
N ASP A 39 5.61 12.24 -10.71
CA ASP A 39 4.28 11.64 -10.93
C ASP A 39 3.39 11.70 -9.66
N PHE A 40 3.96 12.01 -8.49
CA PHE A 40 3.25 11.97 -7.20
C PHE A 40 3.24 13.33 -6.52
N THR A 41 2.17 13.61 -5.77
CA THR A 41 2.15 14.72 -4.82
C THR A 41 2.67 14.27 -3.44
N PRO A 42 3.24 15.16 -2.62
CA PRO A 42 3.60 14.80 -1.25
C PRO A 42 2.41 14.28 -0.44
N SER A 43 1.21 14.82 -0.71
CA SER A 43 -0.01 14.46 0.01
C SER A 43 -0.42 13.01 -0.23
N ILE A 44 -0.36 12.50 -1.47
CA ILE A 44 -0.76 11.12 -1.75
C ILE A 44 0.24 10.13 -1.17
N VAL A 45 1.54 10.44 -1.23
CA VAL A 45 2.60 9.58 -0.68
C VAL A 45 2.45 9.45 0.83
N PHE A 46 2.24 10.57 1.53
CA PHE A 46 1.99 10.56 2.97
C PHE A 46 0.68 9.85 3.33
N ALA A 47 -0.39 10.09 2.56
CA ALA A 47 -1.68 9.45 2.77
C ALA A 47 -1.60 7.92 2.65
N ILE A 48 -0.80 7.38 1.72
CA ILE A 48 -0.59 5.93 1.57
C ILE A 48 0.05 5.36 2.84
N ALA A 49 1.16 5.94 3.31
CA ALA A 49 1.82 5.42 4.51
C ALA A 49 0.94 5.52 5.76
N LEU A 50 0.22 6.63 5.93
CA LEU A 50 -0.72 6.82 7.04
C LEU A 50 -1.89 5.82 6.97
N ASN A 51 -2.44 5.61 5.77
CA ASN A 51 -3.51 4.64 5.54
C ASN A 51 -3.09 3.24 5.96
N GLU A 52 -1.91 2.77 5.56
CA GLU A 52 -1.44 1.42 5.91
C GLU A 52 -1.16 1.26 7.40
N MET A 53 -0.64 2.30 8.07
CA MET A 53 -0.50 2.28 9.53
C MET A 53 -1.87 2.19 10.25
N ALA A 54 -2.85 2.97 9.78
CA ALA A 54 -4.19 2.97 10.35
C ALA A 54 -4.90 1.61 10.16
N TRP A 55 -4.83 1.04 8.96
CA TRP A 55 -5.42 -0.27 8.66
C TRP A 55 -4.72 -1.42 9.37
N LEU A 56 -3.38 -1.37 9.52
CA LEU A 56 -2.67 -2.37 10.30
C LEU A 56 -3.11 -2.34 11.77
N ASN A 57 -3.16 -1.15 12.38
CA ASN A 57 -3.66 -0.98 13.74
C ASN A 57 -5.11 -1.48 13.89
N TYR A 58 -5.98 -1.11 12.94
CA TYR A 58 -7.38 -1.54 12.95
C TYR A 58 -7.53 -3.06 12.80
N GLY A 59 -6.85 -3.67 11.83
CA GLY A 59 -6.87 -5.11 11.59
C GLY A 59 -6.41 -5.92 12.82
N VAL A 60 -5.37 -5.44 13.51
CA VAL A 60 -4.92 -6.03 14.77
C VAL A 60 -6.01 -5.91 15.85
N SER A 61 -6.66 -4.74 15.97
CA SER A 61 -7.69 -4.50 16.99
C SER A 61 -8.91 -5.42 16.88
N ILE A 62 -9.28 -5.82 15.65
CA ILE A 62 -10.41 -6.72 15.37
C ILE A 62 -9.99 -8.17 15.10
N THR A 63 -8.70 -8.49 15.21
CA THR A 63 -8.14 -9.84 14.96
C THR A 63 -8.43 -10.41 13.55
N GLU A 64 -8.61 -9.56 12.53
CA GLU A 64 -8.87 -9.99 11.15
C GLU A 64 -7.55 -10.17 10.38
N TRP A 65 -7.07 -11.40 10.34
CA TRP A 65 -5.78 -11.76 9.74
C TRP A 65 -5.58 -11.32 8.26
N PRO A 66 -6.60 -11.26 7.37
CA PRO A 66 -6.36 -10.83 5.99
C PRO A 66 -5.97 -9.35 5.93
N ILE A 67 -6.59 -8.51 6.77
CA ILE A 67 -6.28 -7.07 6.83
C ILE A 67 -4.86 -6.88 7.37
N VAL A 68 -4.53 -7.59 8.46
CA VAL A 68 -3.19 -7.53 9.06
C VAL A 68 -2.12 -7.95 8.04
N LEU A 69 -2.35 -9.04 7.32
CA LEU A 69 -1.41 -9.56 6.32
C LEU A 69 -1.16 -8.53 5.22
N ILE A 70 -2.21 -8.00 4.60
CA ILE A 70 -2.08 -7.05 3.49
C ILE A 70 -1.45 -5.75 3.93
N SER A 71 -1.87 -5.16 5.06
CA SER A 71 -1.27 -3.91 5.53
C SER A 71 0.18 -4.09 5.97
N THR A 72 0.56 -5.25 6.49
CA THR A 72 1.96 -5.57 6.79
C THR A 72 2.80 -5.63 5.51
N LEU A 73 2.24 -6.13 4.40
CA LEU A 73 2.93 -6.16 3.10
C LEU A 73 3.00 -4.79 2.43
N ASN A 74 1.96 -3.96 2.56
CA ASN A 74 1.88 -2.64 1.93
C ASN A 74 2.70 -1.58 2.68
N LEU A 75 2.76 -1.64 4.01
CA LEU A 75 3.42 -0.61 4.81
C LEU A 75 4.88 -0.35 4.40
N PRO A 76 5.74 -1.37 4.16
CA PRO A 76 7.08 -1.15 3.64
C PRO A 76 7.09 -0.41 2.30
N ALA A 77 6.18 -0.71 1.37
CA ALA A 77 6.09 0.01 0.10
C ALA A 77 5.63 1.46 0.29
N GLY A 78 4.69 1.72 1.21
CA GLY A 78 4.30 3.09 1.58
C GLY A 78 5.47 3.88 2.16
N LEU A 79 6.25 3.28 3.07
CA LEU A 79 7.44 3.91 3.65
C LEU A 79 8.54 4.14 2.59
N LEU A 80 8.77 3.16 1.70
CA LEU A 80 9.70 3.31 0.58
C LEU A 80 9.24 4.38 -0.41
N ALA A 81 7.93 4.55 -0.63
CA ALA A 81 7.38 5.64 -1.42
C ALA A 81 7.69 7.00 -0.76
N CYS A 82 7.49 7.13 0.56
CA CYS A 82 7.89 8.34 1.29
C CYS A 82 9.39 8.63 1.15
N TYR A 83 10.22 7.61 1.31
CA TYR A 83 11.67 7.75 1.20
C TYR A 83 12.11 8.11 -0.22
N GLY A 84 11.61 7.40 -1.23
CA GLY A 84 11.88 7.68 -2.64
C GLY A 84 11.39 9.07 -3.05
N PHE A 85 10.22 9.49 -2.56
CA PHE A 85 9.70 10.83 -2.78
C PHE A 85 10.63 11.89 -2.19
N TYR A 86 11.08 11.74 -0.95
CA TYR A 86 12.03 12.67 -0.33
C TYR A 86 13.36 12.78 -1.11
N LEU A 87 13.85 11.66 -1.67
CA LEU A 87 15.10 11.65 -2.44
C LEU A 87 14.96 12.24 -3.85
N TYR A 88 13.82 12.02 -4.50
CA TYR A 88 13.63 12.25 -5.94
C TYR A 88 12.56 13.28 -6.27
N SER A 89 11.95 13.91 -5.28
CA SER A 89 11.17 15.13 -5.50
C SER A 89 12.15 16.21 -5.90
N GLU A 90 12.13 16.63 -7.17
CA GLU A 90 12.71 17.92 -7.50
C GLU A 90 12.00 18.96 -6.63
N LYS A 91 12.76 19.83 -5.94
CA LYS A 91 12.16 21.03 -5.35
C LYS A 91 11.56 21.79 -6.52
N SER A 92 10.26 21.66 -6.74
CA SER A 92 9.56 22.45 -7.75
C SER A 92 9.94 23.90 -7.52
N PRO A 93 10.55 24.58 -8.51
CA PRO A 93 10.98 25.97 -8.36
C PRO A 93 9.81 26.89 -8.03
#